data_AF-A0A938SIL3-F1
#
_entry.id   AF-A0A938SIL3-F1
#
_cell.length_a   1.000
_cell.length_b   1.000
_cell.length_c   1.000
_cell.angle_alpha   90.00
_cell.angle_beta   90.00
_cell.angle_gamma   90.00
#
_symmetry.space_group_name_H-M   'P 1'
#
loop_
_entity.id
_entity.type
_entity.pdbx_description
1 polymer ?
#
loop_
_entity_poly.entity_id
_entity_poly.type
_entity_poly.pdbx_seq_one_letter_code
_entity_poly.pdbx_strand_id
1 'polypeptide(L)' 'MDTLASIRIDKTAFSVASLSDESDERRYWLSKTPHERLEALELMRQAIYGYDPSSARLQRVLEVAQLAPR' A
#
# COMPACT_ATOMS: atom_id res chain seq x y z
N MET A 1 1.29 -14.79 -3.64
CA MET A 1 0.88 -14.88 -2.22
C MET A 1 0.19 -13.58 -1.89
N ASP A 2 -0.96 -13.63 -1.21
CA ASP A 2 -1.68 -12.42 -0.77
C ASP A 2 -0.88 -11.75 0.36
N THR A 3 -0.06 -10.77 0.00
CA THR A 3 0.84 -10.05 0.92
C THR A 3 0.06 -9.31 2.00
N LEU A 4 -1.18 -8.92 1.75
CA LEU A 4 -2.02 -8.23 2.73
C LEU A 4 -2.54 -9.18 3.82
N ALA A 5 -2.79 -10.46 3.47
CA ALA A 5 -3.32 -11.45 4.41
C ALA A 5 -2.38 -11.77 5.58
N SER A 6 -1.06 -11.59 5.42
CA SER A 6 -0.07 -11.87 6.45
C SER A 6 0.26 -10.66 7.34
N ILE A 7 -0.16 -9.45 6.94
CA ILE A 7 0.21 -8.22 7.63
C ILE A 7 -0.70 -8.00 8.84
N ARG A 8 -0.07 -7.82 10.00
CA ARG A 8 -0.75 -7.61 11.27
C ARG A 8 -0.33 -6.27 11.85
N ILE A 9 -1.31 -5.49 12.29
CA ILE A 9 -1.04 -4.27 13.06
C ILE A 9 -0.42 -4.68 14.39
N ASP A 10 0.74 -4.11 14.71
CA ASP A 10 1.29 -4.16 16.06
C ASP A 10 0.44 -3.28 16.97
N LYS A 11 -0.33 -3.90 17.86
CA LYS A 11 -1.22 -3.22 18.80
C LYS A 11 -0.50 -2.73 20.06
N THR A 12 0.80 -3.00 20.19
CA THR A 12 1.60 -2.57 21.35
C THR A 12 2.21 -1.19 21.15
N ALA A 13 2.40 -0.75 19.91
CA ALA A 13 2.93 0.55 19.55
C ALA A 13 1.79 1.58 19.32
N PHE A 14 1.11 1.99 20.40
CA PHE A 14 0.13 3.09 20.36
C PHE A 14 0.40 4.11 21.46
N SER A 15 0.03 5.36 21.19
CA SER A 15 0.06 6.46 22.14
C SER A 15 -1.30 7.17 22.15
N VAL A 16 -1.63 7.79 23.29
CA VAL A 16 -2.81 8.67 23.42
C VAL A 16 -2.29 10.09 23.58
N ALA A 17 -2.68 10.97 22.68
CA ALA A 17 -2.25 12.37 22.65
C ALA A 17 -3.45 13.31 22.46
N SER A 18 -3.30 14.59 22.84
CA SER A 18 -4.33 15.60 22.55
C SER A 18 -4.33 15.92 21.06
N LEU A 19 -5.50 16.23 20.49
CA LEU A 19 -5.62 16.74 19.12
C LEU A 19 -4.95 18.11 18.94
N SER A 20 -4.68 18.82 20.03
CA SER A 20 -3.99 20.12 20.03
C SER A 20 -2.48 20.01 20.17
N ASP A 21 -1.95 18.81 20.48
CA ASP A 21 -0.51 18.60 20.62
C ASP A 21 0.15 18.48 19.23
N GLU A 22 1.44 18.77 19.17
CA GLU A 22 2.22 18.51 17.95
C GLU A 22 2.32 16.99 17.69
N SER A 23 2.00 16.58 16.47
CA SER A 23 2.07 15.17 16.05
C SER A 23 3.51 14.64 16.02
N ASP A 24 3.71 13.45 16.57
CA ASP A 24 4.99 12.73 16.54
C ASP A 24 5.24 12.00 15.21
N GLU A 25 4.25 11.94 14.32
CA GLU A 25 4.33 11.27 13.01
C GLU A 25 5.52 11.76 12.18
N ARG A 26 5.74 13.09 12.14
CA ARG A 26 6.85 13.66 11.36
C ARG A 26 8.19 13.13 11.87
N ARG A 27 8.37 13.09 13.20
CA ARG A 27 9.60 12.59 13.82
C ARG A 27 9.76 11.09 13.55
N TYR A 28 8.68 10.33 13.66
CA TYR A 28 8.66 8.90 13.36
C TYR A 28 9.09 8.62 11.92
N TRP A 29 8.46 9.25 10.93
CA TRP A 29 8.80 9.05 9.53
C TRP A 29 10.23 9.48 9.21
N LEU A 30 10.73 10.57 9.82
CA LEU A 30 12.11 10.99 9.67
C LEU A 30 13.13 9.99 10.23
N SER A 31 12.76 9.18 11.22
CA SER A 31 13.62 8.13 11.78
C SER A 31 13.75 6.89 10.88
N LYS A 32 12.84 6.71 9.90
CA LYS A 32 12.86 5.61 8.93
C LYS A 32 13.75 5.92 7.74
N THR A 33 14.36 4.89 7.18
CA THR A 33 15.10 4.96 5.91
C THR A 33 14.15 5.24 4.75
N PRO A 34 14.65 5.77 3.62
CA PRO A 34 13.83 5.96 2.41
C PRO A 34 13.17 4.66 1.92
N HIS A 35 13.84 3.52 2.07
CA HIS A 35 13.31 2.22 1.65
C HIS A 35 12.09 1.80 2.47
N GLU A 36 12.19 1.84 3.81
CA GLU A 36 11.07 1.52 4.71
C GLU A 36 9.85 2.43 4.46
N ARG A 37 10.07 3.70 4.11
CA ARG A 37 8.98 4.63 3.76
C ARG A 37 8.27 4.21 2.47
N LEU A 38 9.02 3.75 1.46
CA LEU A 38 8.45 3.27 0.21
C LEU A 38 7.66 1.97 0.41
N GLU A 39 8.18 1.05 1.23
CA GLU A 39 7.46 -0.18 1.58
C GLU A 39 6.13 0.12 2.28
N ALA A 40 6.16 1.04 3.27
CA ALA A 40 4.93 1.47 3.95
C ALA A 40 3.93 2.14 3.00
N LEU A 41 4.41 2.95 2.06
CA LEU A 41 3.56 3.58 1.04
C LEU A 41 2.90 2.55 0.13
N GLU A 42 3.66 1.55 -0.33
CA GLU A 42 3.14 0.48 -1.17
C GLU A 42 2.09 -0.36 -0.43
N LEU A 43 2.32 -0.65 0.85
CA LEU A 43 1.33 -1.31 1.69
C LEU A 43 0.03 -0.50 1.80
N MET A 44 0.12 0.80 2.09
CA MET A 44 -1.05 1.67 2.14
C MET A 44 -1.77 1.72 0.79
N ARG A 45 -1.04 1.79 -0.32
CA ARG A 45 -1.60 1.75 -1.68
C ARG A 45 -2.37 0.44 -1.90
N GLN A 46 -1.82 -0.70 -1.50
CA GLN A 46 -2.49 -1.99 -1.68
C GLN A 46 -3.77 -2.09 -0.85
N ALA A 47 -3.73 -1.64 0.41
CA ALA A 47 -4.87 -1.66 1.33
C ALA A 47 -6.01 -0.72 0.89
N ILE A 48 -5.70 0.53 0.52
CA ILE A 48 -6.70 1.54 0.16
C ILE A 48 -7.41 1.22 -1.16
N TYR A 49 -6.66 0.72 -2.15
CA TYR A 49 -7.21 0.49 -3.49
C TYR A 49 -7.74 -0.95 -3.70
N GLY A 50 -7.77 -1.79 -2.65
CA GLY A 50 -8.25 -3.17 -2.75
C GLY A 50 -7.46 -3.97 -3.78
N TYR A 51 -6.14 -3.96 -3.65
CA TYR A 51 -5.25 -4.57 -4.63
C TYR A 51 -5.43 -6.08 -4.67
N ASP A 52 -6.14 -6.55 -5.70
CA ASP A 52 -6.13 -7.94 -6.11
C ASP A 52 -4.96 -8.14 -7.10
N PRO A 53 -3.91 -8.91 -6.76
CA PRO A 53 -2.80 -9.20 -7.68
C PRO A 53 -3.25 -9.95 -8.95
N SER A 54 -4.46 -10.53 -8.96
CA SER A 54 -5.07 -11.14 -10.15
C SER A 54 -5.85 -10.15 -11.03
N SER A 55 -6.17 -8.95 -10.50
CA SER A 55 -6.63 -7.81 -11.29
C SER A 55 -5.43 -7.10 -11.96
N ALA A 56 -4.72 -7.83 -12.83
CA ALA A 56 -3.73 -7.23 -13.71
C ALA A 56 -4.44 -6.08 -14.45
N ARG A 57 -4.01 -4.83 -14.20
CA ARG A 57 -4.59 -3.66 -14.87
C ARG A 57 -4.67 -3.96 -16.36
N LEU A 58 -5.87 -3.83 -16.93
CA LEU A 58 -6.08 -3.99 -18.36
C LEU A 58 -5.02 -3.20 -19.13
N GLN A 59 -4.51 -3.81 -20.20
CA GLN A 59 -3.51 -3.23 -21.07
C GLN A 59 -3.94 -1.82 -21.47
N ARG A 60 -3.19 -0.80 -21.01
CA ARG A 60 -3.52 0.61 -21.22
C ARG A 60 -3.21 1.09 -22.64
N VAL A 61 -2.61 0.23 -23.45
CA VAL A 61 -2.34 0.46 -24.87
C VAL A 61 -3.24 -0.49 -25.63
N LEU A 62 -4.06 0.06 -26.51
CA LEU A 62 -4.88 -0.74 -27.42
C LEU A 62 -3.94 -1.51 -28.36
N GLU A 63 -4.06 -2.83 -28.39
CA GLU A 63 -3.42 -3.68 -29.39
C GLU A 63 -4.47 -4.26 -30.35
N VAL A 64 -4.07 -4.53 -31.59
CA VAL A 64 -4.93 -5.19 -32.57
C VAL A 64 -4.77 -6.70 -32.43
N ALA A 65 -5.81 -7.37 -31.91
CA ALA A 65 -5.86 -8.84 -31.83
C ALA A 65 -6.52 -9.45 -33.08
N GLN A 66 -6.02 -10.61 -33.54
CA GLN A 66 -6.65 -11.38 -34.61
C GLN A 66 -7.81 -12.21 -34.05
N LEU A 67 -9.00 -12.06 -34.65
CA LEU A 67 -10.16 -12.89 -34.34
C LEU A 67 -9.99 -14.28 -34.96
N ALA A 68 -10.01 -15.34 -34.14
CA ALA A 68 -9.98 -16.71 -34.63
C ALA A 68 -11.27 -17.04 -35.41
N PRO A 69 -11.18 -17.76 -36.54
CA PRO A 69 -12.35 -18.19 -37.29
C PRO A 69 -13.21 -19.15 -36.45
N ARG A 70 -14.53 -19.01 -36.58
CA ARG A 70 -15.54 -19.81 -35.88
C ARG A 70 -15.79 -21.14 -36.58
#